data_AF-A0A935H4E8-F1
#
_entry.id   AF-A0A935H4E8-F1
#
_cell.length_a   1.000
_cell.length_b   1.000
_cell.length_c   1.000
_cell.angle_alpha   90.00
_cell.angle_beta   90.00
_cell.angle_gamma   90.00
#
_symmetry.space_group_name_H-M   'P 1'
#
loop_
_entity.id
_entity.type
_entity.pdbx_description
1 polymer ?
#
loop_
_entity_poly.entity_id
_entity_poly.type
_entity_poly.pdbx_seq_one_letter_code
_entity_poly.pdbx_strand_id
1 'polypeptide(L)'
;MIYVDTSAWIALQLHEAKTEAVQAWVEARGMTGLACAEWVKTEYASALSIKRRRGDIDDNHFERAHRAFGKICVAGPTWLSVETPDFFEARACVPTPPPKCALATPCIWQWRCAANVPNFYPWTWCSMTTPNGLAWARSRYDYQKSSR
;
A
#
# COMPACT_ATOMS: atom_id res chain seq x y z
N MET A 1 -9.51 -10.77 10.07
CA MET A 1 -9.25 -9.36 9.70
C MET A 1 -8.31 -9.31 8.51
N ILE A 2 -8.35 -8.25 7.70
CA ILE A 2 -7.46 -8.03 6.56
C ILE A 2 -6.59 -6.81 6.83
N TYR A 3 -5.27 -6.95 6.69
CA TYR A 3 -4.35 -5.81 6.81
C TYR A 3 -4.45 -4.91 5.58
N VAL A 4 -4.49 -3.59 5.79
CA VAL A 4 -4.60 -2.58 4.75
C VAL A 4 -3.35 -1.72 4.74
N ASP A 5 -2.72 -1.62 3.57
CA ASP A 5 -1.54 -0.79 3.34
C ASP A 5 -1.90 0.68 3.01
N THR A 6 -0.93 1.59 3.17
CA THR A 6 -1.05 3.03 2.87
C THR A 6 -1.62 3.30 1.48
N SER A 7 -1.22 2.52 0.47
CA SER A 7 -1.65 2.71 -0.91
C SER A 7 -3.16 2.60 -1.11
N ALA A 8 -3.84 1.72 -0.35
CA ALA A 8 -5.29 1.60 -0.41
C ALA A 8 -6.00 2.83 0.18
N TRP A 9 -5.47 3.40 1.27
CA TRP A 9 -6.00 4.63 1.86
C TRP A 9 -5.83 5.85 0.94
N ILE A 10 -4.70 5.91 0.22
CA ILE A 10 -4.48 6.94 -0.80
C ILE A 10 -5.49 6.79 -1.94
N ALA A 11 -5.68 5.57 -2.45
CA ALA A 11 -6.67 5.30 -3.50
C ALA A 11 -8.11 5.57 -3.06
N LEU A 12 -8.41 5.44 -1.76
CA LEU A 12 -9.73 5.73 -1.22
C LEU A 12 -10.05 7.24 -1.24
N GLN A 13 -9.04 8.10 -1.05
CA GLN A 13 -9.22 9.54 -0.87
C GLN A 13 -8.86 10.39 -2.08
N LEU A 14 -8.07 9.85 -3.00
CA LEU A 14 -7.68 10.50 -4.25
C LEU A 14 -8.28 9.77 -5.44
N HIS A 15 -8.40 10.45 -6.57
CA HIS A 15 -8.83 9.85 -7.83
C HIS A 15 -7.64 9.13 -8.49
N GLU A 16 -7.41 7.90 -8.06
CA GLU A 16 -6.40 6.96 -8.55
C GLU A 16 -7.04 5.90 -9.45
N ALA A 17 -6.23 5.21 -10.25
CA ALA A 17 -6.73 4.17 -11.18
C ALA A 17 -7.52 3.02 -10.51
N LYS A 18 -7.35 2.81 -9.20
CA LYS A 18 -8.05 1.76 -8.43
C LYS A 18 -9.08 2.28 -7.43
N THR A 19 -9.41 3.57 -7.47
CA THR A 19 -10.30 4.20 -6.48
C THR A 19 -11.64 3.50 -6.36
N GLU A 20 -12.35 3.27 -7.47
CA GLU A 20 -13.67 2.65 -7.46
C GLU A 20 -13.61 1.22 -6.89
N ALA A 21 -12.61 0.43 -7.30
CA ALA A 21 -12.44 -0.93 -6.82
C ALA A 21 -12.14 -0.99 -5.31
N VAL A 22 -11.31 -0.07 -4.82
CA VAL A 22 -10.98 0.02 -3.39
C VAL A 22 -12.17 0.50 -2.57
N GLN A 23 -12.93 1.48 -3.07
CA GLN A 23 -14.15 1.97 -2.41
C GLN A 23 -15.18 0.83 -2.27
N ALA A 24 -15.50 0.13 -3.36
CA ALA A 24 -16.43 -0.98 -3.33
C ALA A 24 -15.97 -2.12 -2.41
N TRP A 25 -14.67 -2.43 -2.41
CA TRP A 25 -14.10 -3.45 -1.54
C TRP A 25 -14.19 -3.07 -0.05
N VAL A 26 -13.87 -1.82 0.27
CA VAL A 26 -13.99 -1.27 1.63
C VAL A 26 -15.43 -1.29 2.11
N GLU A 27 -16.37 -0.85 1.27
CA GLU A 27 -17.80 -0.82 1.57
C GLU A 27 -18.35 -2.22 1.84
N ALA A 28 -18.03 -3.18 0.96
CA ALA A 28 -18.46 -4.56 1.11
C ALA A 28 -17.88 -5.24 2.36
N ARG A 29 -16.66 -4.87 2.77
CA ARG A 29 -15.99 -5.50 3.92
C ARG A 29 -16.36 -4.88 5.26
N GLY A 30 -16.60 -3.58 5.28
CA GLY A 30 -16.76 -2.77 6.48
C GLY A 30 -15.43 -2.50 7.20
N MET A 31 -15.32 -1.34 7.84
CA MET A 31 -14.10 -0.90 8.56
C MET A 31 -13.66 -1.86 9.66
N THR A 32 -14.60 -2.49 10.38
CA THR A 32 -14.32 -3.41 11.49
C THR A 32 -13.65 -4.71 11.06
N GLY A 33 -13.75 -5.09 9.78
CA GLY A 33 -13.08 -6.26 9.21
C GLY A 33 -11.61 -5.99 8.83
N LEU A 34 -11.17 -4.74 8.93
CA LEU A 34 -9.87 -4.26 8.48
C LEU A 34 -8.95 -3.95 9.66
N ALA A 35 -7.65 -4.14 9.44
CA ALA A 35 -6.60 -3.73 10.34
C ALA A 35 -5.55 -2.91 9.60
N CYS A 36 -4.88 -2.00 10.31
CA CYS A 36 -3.81 -1.19 9.73
C CYS A 36 -2.83 -0.78 10.82
N ALA A 37 -1.53 -0.80 10.51
CA ALA A 37 -0.52 -0.29 11.42
C ALA A 37 -0.68 1.23 11.58
N GLU A 38 -0.46 1.75 12.79
CA GLU A 38 -0.51 3.19 13.04
C GLU A 38 0.52 3.97 12.21
N TRP A 39 1.60 3.31 11.80
CA TRP A 39 2.62 3.84 10.89
C TRP A 39 2.03 4.37 9.57
N VAL A 40 0.87 3.87 9.13
CA VAL A 40 0.17 4.36 7.95
C VAL A 40 -0.08 5.87 8.01
N LYS A 41 -0.25 6.44 9.22
CA LYS A 41 -0.57 7.86 9.41
C LYS A 41 0.55 8.75 8.87
N THR A 42 1.80 8.36 9.14
CA THR A 42 2.98 9.08 8.65
C THR A 42 3.22 8.81 7.18
N GLU A 43 3.04 7.56 6.73
CA GLU A 43 3.18 7.20 5.31
C GLU A 43 2.16 7.95 4.44
N TYR A 44 0.89 8.01 4.85
CA TYR A 44 -0.17 8.71 4.16
C TYR A 44 0.12 10.21 4.04
N ALA A 45 0.52 10.86 5.14
CA ALA A 45 0.89 12.27 5.14
C ALA A 45 2.09 12.54 4.21
N SER A 46 3.09 11.66 4.22
CA SER A 46 4.25 11.78 3.35
C SER A 46 3.87 11.63 1.86
N ALA A 47 2.98 10.69 1.53
CA ALA A 47 2.51 10.43 0.18
C ALA A 47 1.71 11.62 -0.37
N LEU A 48 0.77 12.17 0.43
CA LEU A 48 0.03 13.38 0.06
C LEU A 48 0.96 14.57 -0.17
N SER A 49 1.95 14.76 0.71
CA SER A 49 2.91 15.87 0.61
C SER A 49 3.75 15.77 -0.67
N ILE A 50 4.15 14.55 -1.07
CA ILE A 50 4.85 14.30 -2.33
C ILE A 50 3.95 14.62 -3.53
N LYS A 51 2.70 14.14 -3.53
CA LYS A 51 1.74 14.40 -4.62
C LYS A 51 1.47 15.90 -4.78
N ARG A 52 1.30 16.64 -3.68
CA ARG A 52 1.14 18.10 -3.70
C ARG A 52 2.34 18.81 -4.33
N ARG A 53 3.56 18.48 -3.92
CA ARG A 53 4.79 19.10 -4.48
C ARG A 53 4.99 18.79 -5.97
N ARG A 54 4.49 17.65 -6.44
CA ARG A 54 4.54 17.27 -7.86
C ARG A 54 3.46 17.95 -8.70
N GLY A 55 2.48 18.59 -8.07
CA GLY A 55 1.32 19.16 -8.76
C GLY A 55 0.26 18.12 -9.12
N ASP A 56 0.35 16.88 -8.62
CA ASP A 56 -0.65 15.84 -8.84
C ASP A 56 -1.97 16.19 -8.15
N ILE A 57 -1.90 16.98 -7.06
CA ILE A 57 -3.05 17.50 -6.31
C ILE A 57 -2.78 18.96 -5.92
N ASP A 58 -3.84 19.76 -5.85
CA ASP A 58 -3.80 21.12 -5.33
C ASP A 58 -3.99 21.18 -3.80
N ASP A 59 -3.90 22.39 -3.25
CA ASP A 59 -4.04 22.64 -1.82
C ASP A 59 -5.42 22.26 -1.27
N ASN A 60 -6.48 22.45 -2.05
CA ASN A 60 -7.84 22.11 -1.63
C ASN A 60 -8.01 20.59 -1.53
N HIS A 61 -7.51 19.87 -2.53
CA HIS A 61 -7.45 18.41 -2.54
C HIS A 61 -6.63 17.86 -1.37
N PHE A 62 -5.45 18.43 -1.12
CA PHE A 62 -4.59 18.06 0.01
C PHE A 62 -5.34 18.19 1.35
N GLU A 63 -5.95 19.35 1.59
CA GLU A 63 -6.68 19.64 2.82
C GLU A 63 -7.93 18.75 3.00
N ARG A 64 -8.67 18.51 1.91
CA ARG A 64 -9.81 17.58 1.93
C ARG A 64 -9.37 16.15 2.24
N ALA A 65 -8.31 15.67 1.60
CA ALA A 65 -7.79 14.32 1.80
C ALA A 65 -7.27 14.13 3.23
N HIS A 66 -6.61 15.13 3.82
CA HIS A 66 -6.20 15.10 5.23
C HIS A 66 -7.39 15.06 6.18
N ARG A 67 -8.41 15.91 5.98
CA ARG A 67 -9.63 15.91 6.81
C ARG A 67 -10.39 14.59 6.72
N ALA A 68 -10.53 14.04 5.53
CA ALA A 68 -11.22 12.78 5.31
C ALA A 68 -10.48 11.61 5.98
N PHE A 69 -9.15 11.56 5.85
CA PHE A 69 -8.34 10.55 6.52
C PHE A 69 -8.35 10.72 8.05
N GLY A 70 -8.38 11.94 8.57
CA GLY A 70 -8.52 12.20 10.01
C GLY A 70 -9.80 11.58 10.60
N LYS A 71 -10.91 11.56 9.85
CA LYS A 71 -12.13 10.86 10.26
C LYS A 71 -11.95 9.34 10.31
N ILE A 72 -11.22 8.77 9.35
CA ILE A 72 -10.86 7.35 9.33
C ILE A 72 -9.95 7.01 10.52
N CYS A 73 -9.00 7.87 10.88
CA CYS A 73 -8.15 7.65 12.05
C CYS A 73 -8.94 7.45 13.36
N VAL A 74 -10.09 8.11 13.49
CA VAL A 74 -10.93 8.01 14.70
C VAL A 74 -11.91 6.84 14.65
N ALA A 75 -12.55 6.61 13.50
CA ALA A 75 -13.68 5.66 13.37
C ALA A 75 -13.39 4.43 12.50
N GLY A 76 -12.17 4.30 11.99
CA GLY A 76 -11.82 3.39 10.91
C GLY A 76 -11.43 1.98 11.36
N PRO A 77 -10.37 1.39 10.79
CA PRO A 77 -10.00 0.00 11.02
C PRO A 77 -9.51 -0.23 12.45
N THR A 78 -9.25 -1.50 12.77
CA THR A 78 -8.46 -1.85 13.95
C THR A 78 -7.03 -1.33 13.77
N TRP A 79 -6.62 -0.40 14.63
CA TRP A 79 -5.27 0.14 14.63
C TRP A 79 -4.31 -0.80 15.36
N LEU A 80 -3.21 -1.15 14.70
CA LEU A 80 -2.14 -1.96 15.29
C LEU A 80 -0.99 -1.03 15.70
N SER A 81 -0.62 -1.06 16.98
CA SER A 81 0.59 -0.36 17.44
C SER A 81 1.81 -0.92 16.73
N VAL A 82 2.82 -0.07 16.51
CA VAL A 82 4.11 -0.49 15.96
C VAL A 82 5.16 -0.25 17.02
N GLU A 83 5.70 -1.34 17.55
CA GLU A 83 6.65 -1.36 18.63
C GLU A 83 8.06 -1.65 18.13
N THR A 84 9.06 -1.40 18.98
CA THR A 84 10.47 -1.67 18.67
C THR A 84 10.73 -3.09 18.12
N PRO A 85 10.13 -4.18 18.67
CA PRO A 85 10.28 -5.52 18.12
C PRO A 85 9.82 -5.66 16.66
N ASP A 86 8.78 -4.95 16.25
CA ASP A 86 8.22 -5.06 14.90
C ASP A 86 9.23 -4.62 13.82
N PHE A 87 10.10 -3.66 14.13
CA PHE A 87 11.17 -3.26 13.22
C PHE A 87 12.21 -4.36 13.01
N PHE A 88 12.52 -5.15 14.04
CA PHE A 88 13.45 -6.27 13.94
C PHE A 88 12.84 -7.43 13.16
N GLU A 89 11.57 -7.75 13.43
CA GLU A 89 10.81 -8.76 12.67
C GLU A 89 10.69 -8.36 11.19
N ALA A 90 10.29 -7.12 10.92
CA ALA A 90 10.20 -6.60 9.55
C ALA A 90 11.55 -6.67 8.81
N ARG A 91 12.66 -6.35 9.49
CA ARG A 91 14.01 -6.49 8.93
C ARG A 91 14.32 -7.94 8.57
N ALA A 92 13.95 -8.91 9.41
CA ALA A 92 14.19 -10.33 9.17
C ALA A 92 13.44 -10.86 7.94
N CYS A 93 12.35 -10.21 7.52
CA CYS A 93 11.61 -10.55 6.30
C CYS A 93 12.21 -9.98 5.00
N VAL A 94 13.16 -9.05 5.06
CA VAL A 94 13.77 -8.41 3.86
C VAL A 94 14.66 -9.36 3.01
N PRO A 95 15.49 -10.25 3.58
CA PRO A 95 16.46 -11.03 2.79
C PRO A 95 15.96 -12.37 2.23
N THR A 96 14.74 -12.83 2.54
CA THR A 96 14.22 -14.08 1.95
C THR A 96 13.50 -13.78 0.63
N PRO A 97 13.92 -14.35 -0.53
CA PRO A 97 13.05 -14.34 -1.70
C PRO A 97 11.74 -15.03 -1.30
N PRO A 98 10.56 -14.53 -1.74
CA PRO A 98 9.32 -15.19 -1.43
C PRO A 98 9.41 -16.64 -1.93
N PRO A 99 8.91 -17.63 -1.18
CA PRO A 99 8.85 -19.00 -1.68
C PRO A 99 8.13 -18.97 -3.03
N LYS A 100 8.72 -19.59 -4.06
CA LYS A 100 8.06 -19.72 -5.37
C LYS A 100 6.67 -20.31 -5.12
N CYS A 101 5.61 -19.61 -5.53
CA CYS A 101 4.25 -20.11 -5.42
C CYS A 101 4.17 -21.48 -6.11
N ALA A 102 4.04 -22.54 -5.32
CA ALA A 102 3.97 -23.92 -5.81
C ALA A 102 2.56 -24.33 -6.27
N LEU A 103 1.59 -23.39 -6.30
CA LEU A 103 0.22 -23.66 -6.72
C LEU A 103 0.01 -23.20 -8.15
N ALA A 104 -0.08 -24.17 -9.06
CA ALA A 104 -0.46 -24.04 -10.46
C ALA A 104 -1.96 -23.71 -10.63
N THR A 105 -2.48 -22.79 -9.82
CA THR A 105 -3.86 -22.29 -9.91
C THR A 105 -3.80 -20.81 -10.28
N PRO A 106 -4.56 -20.34 -11.28
CA PRO A 106 -4.48 -18.96 -11.70
C PRO A 106 -5.07 -18.07 -10.59
N CYS A 107 -4.20 -17.52 -9.74
CA CYS A 107 -4.55 -16.37 -8.92
C CYS A 107 -4.95 -15.24 -9.88
N ILE A 108 -6.13 -14.67 -9.71
CA ILE A 108 -6.69 -13.53 -10.46
C ILE A 108 -5.76 -12.29 -10.47
N TRP A 109 -4.67 -12.32 -9.69
CA TRP A 109 -3.58 -11.34 -9.68
C TRP A 109 -2.29 -11.90 -10.29
N GLN A 110 -2.41 -12.54 -11.44
CA GLN A 110 -1.28 -13.10 -12.17
C GLN A 110 -0.40 -11.96 -12.69
N TRP A 111 0.88 -12.03 -12.32
CA TRP A 111 1.97 -11.17 -12.76
C TRP A 111 1.92 -10.91 -14.28
N ARG A 112 1.35 -9.78 -14.69
CA ARG A 112 1.75 -9.14 -15.94
C ARG A 112 2.67 -7.99 -15.57
N CYS A 113 3.97 -8.25 -15.63
CA CYS A 113 4.96 -7.20 -15.84
C CYS A 113 4.55 -6.47 -17.12
N ALA A 114 3.89 -5.33 -16.99
CA ALA A 114 3.71 -4.41 -18.11
C ALA A 114 5.09 -3.78 -18.36
N ALA A 115 5.93 -4.49 -19.11
CA ALA A 115 7.28 -4.09 -19.48
C ALA A 115 7.31 -2.89 -20.46
N ASN A 116 6.25 -2.07 -20.53
CA ASN A 116 6.14 -1.00 -21.52
C ASN A 116 5.19 0.14 -21.14
N VAL A 117 5.24 0.61 -19.88
CA VAL A 117 4.60 1.87 -19.50
C VAL A 117 5.67 2.85 -19.02
N PRO A 118 6.05 3.86 -19.82
CA PRO A 118 6.97 4.89 -19.38
C PRO A 118 6.23 5.79 -18.37
N ASN A 119 6.88 6.08 -17.24
CA ASN A 119 6.38 6.81 -16.06
C ASN A 119 5.49 6.02 -15.09
N PHE A 120 6.11 5.22 -14.22
CA PHE A 120 5.50 4.87 -12.93
C PHE A 120 6.51 4.94 -11.78
N TYR A 121 6.03 5.35 -10.61
CA TYR A 121 6.77 5.64 -9.38
C TYR A 121 7.64 4.45 -8.89
N PRO A 122 8.75 4.70 -8.15
CA PRO A 122 9.74 3.67 -7.79
C PRO A 122 9.34 2.70 -6.65
N TRP A 123 8.05 2.63 -6.28
CA TRP A 123 7.59 1.82 -5.16
C TRP A 123 6.44 0.91 -5.58
N THR A 124 6.77 -0.29 -6.05
CA THR A 124 5.82 -1.40 -6.21
C THR A 124 5.98 -2.36 -5.04
N TRP A 125 5.00 -2.39 -4.14
CA TRP A 125 4.90 -3.39 -3.08
C TRP A 125 4.01 -4.54 -3.53
N CYS A 126 4.48 -5.77 -3.33
CA CYS A 126 3.80 -6.99 -3.74
C CYS A 126 3.18 -7.65 -2.50
N SER A 127 1.89 -7.97 -2.54
CA SER A 127 1.25 -8.79 -1.50
C SER A 127 1.17 -10.25 -1.96
N MET A 128 1.59 -11.17 -1.09
CA MET A 128 1.30 -12.60 -1.23
C MET A 128 0.42 -13.06 -0.07
N THR A 129 -0.69 -13.71 -0.38
CA THR A 129 -1.47 -14.51 0.57
C THR A 129 -0.87 -15.91 0.66
N THR A 130 -0.36 -16.30 1.82
CA THR A 130 -0.06 -17.71 2.12
C THR A 130 -1.21 -18.34 2.92
N PRO A 131 -1.34 -19.68 2.96
CA PRO A 131 -2.39 -20.36 3.72
C PRO A 131 -2.41 -20.03 5.23
N ASN A 132 -1.31 -19.53 5.80
CA ASN A 132 -1.16 -19.27 7.23
C ASN A 132 -1.03 -17.77 7.60
N GLY A 133 -1.24 -16.84 6.66
CA GLY A 133 -1.14 -15.39 6.91
C GLY A 133 -0.36 -14.62 5.84
N LEU A 134 -0.31 -13.29 6.00
CA LEU A 134 0.37 -12.35 5.10
C LEU A 134 1.88 -12.27 5.41
N ALA A 135 2.72 -12.44 4.39
CA ALA A 135 4.15 -12.17 4.47
C ALA A 135 4.53 -11.07 3.47
N TRP A 136 5.38 -10.13 3.89
CA TRP A 136 5.82 -8.99 3.09
C TRP A 136 7.28 -9.16 2.67
N ALA A 137 7.59 -9.03 1.38
CA ALA A 137 8.96 -9.01 0.87
C ALA A 137 9.20 -7.77 0.00
N ARG A 138 10.30 -7.05 0.27
CA ARG A 138 10.74 -5.87 -0.49
C ARG A 138 11.71 -6.31 -1.58
N SER A 139 11.34 -6.18 -2.85
CA SER A 139 12.27 -6.32 -3.98
C SER A 139 12.82 -4.94 -4.37
N ARG A 140 14.14 -4.83 -4.47
CA ARG A 140 14.84 -3.63 -4.97
C ARG A 140 14.92 -3.75 -6.50
N TYR A 141 14.34 -2.80 -7.23
CA TYR A 141 14.63 -2.65 -8.66
C TYR A 141 16.03 -2.02 -8.77
N ASP A 142 16.95 -2.69 -9.47
CA ASP A 142 18.29 -2.14 -9.73
C ASP A 142 18.17 -0.99 -10.74
N TYR A 143 18.46 0.22 -10.27
CA TYR A 143 18.55 1.41 -11.12
C TYR A 143 19.95 1.46 -11.74
N GLN A 144 20.15 0.80 -12.89
CA GLN A 144 21.34 1.07 -13.70
C GLN A 144 21.18 2.43 -14.40
N LYS A 145 21.92 3.45 -13.92
CA LYS A 145 22.13 4.70 -14.65
C LYS A 145 22.87 4.38 -15.96
N SER A 146 22.16 4.44 -17.08
CA SER A 146 22.80 4.65 -18.38
C SER A 146 23.31 6.10 -18.43
N SER A 147 24.61 6.27 -18.25
CA SER A 147 25.33 7.50 -18.59
C SER A 147 25.31 7.69 -20.10
N ARG A 148 24.81 8.84 -20.55
CA ARG A 148 25.27 9.48 -21.79
C ARG A 148 26.06 10.70 -21.41
#